data_AF-A0A7R9Z895-F1
#
_entry.id   AF-A0A7R9Z895-F1
#
_cell.length_a   1.000
_cell.length_b   1.000
_cell.length_c   1.000
_cell.angle_alpha   90.00
_cell.angle_beta   90.00
_cell.angle_gamma   90.00
#
_symmetry.space_group_name_H-M   'P 1'
#
loop_
_entity.id
_entity.type
_entity.pdbx_description
1 polymer ?
#
loop_
_entity_poly.entity_id
_entity_poly.type
_entity_poly.pdbx_seq_one_letter_code
_entity_poly.pdbx_strand_id
1 'polypeptide(L)'
;PTPFPTPQPTRTPVSAAMFDRYRLLVDAVLSLGITPPGLLASSAFVATAIEPETPQQEAINWLAFDDVLELDAETDPPERIVQRYAAAVLYFGTVGGEWNNGTGWLNGTHECEWFGIKCESRMVAVYEESQVQVTVEEQMVKEINLADNNLFGLLPAEIGVFRYLDTLGLYSNLLGGNLPTSIGNLTMLERLWIDNNYFQGELPTEFGNLAALKQVD
;
A
#
# COMPACT_ATOMS: atom_id res chain seq x y z
N PRO A 1 -34.60 17.13 32.56
CA PRO A 1 -33.20 17.50 32.22
C PRO A 1 -32.63 16.48 31.22
N THR A 2 -32.65 16.82 29.94
CA THR A 2 -31.91 16.09 28.90
C THR A 2 -30.40 16.32 29.09
N PRO A 3 -29.54 15.31 28.89
CA PRO A 3 -28.10 15.51 28.98
C PRO A 3 -27.66 16.45 27.86
N PHE A 4 -26.84 17.45 28.20
CA PHE A 4 -26.18 18.29 27.21
C PHE A 4 -25.34 17.40 26.27
N PRO A 5 -25.38 17.60 24.95
CA PRO A 5 -24.44 16.92 24.06
C PRO A 5 -23.03 17.36 24.43
N THR A 6 -22.16 16.40 24.70
CA THR A 6 -20.71 16.63 24.80
C THR A 6 -20.24 17.30 23.51
N PRO A 7 -19.45 18.39 23.58
CA PRO A 7 -18.90 19.02 22.39
C PRO A 7 -18.07 17.99 21.63
N GLN A 8 -18.47 17.69 20.40
CA GLN A 8 -17.60 16.94 19.49
C GLN A 8 -16.29 17.72 19.32
N PRO A 9 -15.14 17.04 19.25
CA PRO A 9 -13.88 17.71 18.96
C PRO A 9 -14.03 18.48 17.65
N THR A 10 -13.86 19.80 17.71
CA THR A 10 -13.82 20.66 16.53
C THR A 10 -12.59 20.27 15.71
N ARG A 11 -12.77 19.38 14.74
CA ARG A 11 -11.76 19.04 13.74
C ARG A 11 -11.38 20.32 12.99
N THR A 12 -10.09 20.56 12.82
CA THR A 12 -9.54 21.66 12.04
C THR A 12 -10.15 21.66 10.62
N PRO A 13 -10.52 22.82 10.06
CA PRO A 13 -10.97 22.89 8.67
C PRO A 13 -9.88 22.33 7.75
N VAL A 14 -10.25 21.47 6.81
CA VAL A 14 -9.34 21.01 5.73
C VAL A 14 -8.85 22.27 5.00
N SER A 15 -7.55 22.54 5.03
CA SER A 15 -6.98 23.70 4.34
C SER A 15 -6.94 23.44 2.82
N ALA A 16 -6.90 24.51 2.01
CA ALA A 16 -6.78 24.37 0.56
C ALA A 16 -5.54 23.56 0.14
N ALA A 17 -4.41 23.79 0.82
CA ALA A 17 -3.16 23.04 0.59
C ALA A 17 -3.31 21.55 0.88
N MET A 18 -4.11 21.20 1.89
CA MET A 18 -4.37 19.82 2.27
C MET A 18 -5.27 19.10 1.24
N PHE A 19 -6.20 19.83 0.63
CA PHE A 19 -7.01 19.33 -0.49
C PHE A 19 -6.19 19.12 -1.77
N ASP A 20 -5.29 20.06 -2.08
CA ASP A 20 -4.41 19.95 -3.26
C ASP A 20 -3.46 18.74 -3.12
N ARG A 21 -2.89 18.53 -1.93
CA ARG A 21 -2.07 17.36 -1.61
C ARG A 21 -2.85 16.05 -1.79
N TYR A 22 -4.07 15.97 -1.25
CA TYR A 22 -4.95 14.82 -1.43
C TYR A 22 -5.19 14.53 -2.92
N ARG A 23 -5.51 15.57 -3.71
CA ARG A 23 -5.77 15.42 -5.16
C ARG A 23 -4.55 14.91 -5.92
N LEU A 24 -3.36 15.43 -5.62
CA LEU A 24 -2.13 15.00 -6.28
C LEU A 24 -1.74 13.55 -5.92
N LEU A 25 -1.92 13.15 -4.65
CA LEU A 25 -1.70 11.76 -4.22
C LEU A 25 -2.66 10.81 -4.94
N VAL A 26 -3.93 11.22 -5.08
CA VAL A 26 -4.93 10.48 -5.83
C VAL A 26 -4.52 10.33 -7.30
N ASP A 27 -4.11 11.42 -7.95
CA ASP A 27 -3.66 11.38 -9.34
C ASP A 27 -2.44 10.47 -9.52
N ALA A 28 -1.48 10.50 -8.58
CA ALA A 28 -0.31 9.62 -8.61
C ALA A 28 -0.70 8.13 -8.53
N VAL A 29 -1.60 7.77 -7.61
CA VAL A 29 -2.12 6.38 -7.48
C VAL A 29 -2.88 5.96 -8.74
N LEU A 30 -3.74 6.84 -9.27
CA LEU A 30 -4.52 6.57 -10.49
C LEU A 30 -3.63 6.43 -11.73
N SER A 31 -2.52 7.17 -11.81
CA SER A 31 -1.60 7.14 -12.96
C SER A 31 -0.97 5.76 -13.20
N LEU A 32 -0.89 4.92 -12.17
CA LEU A 32 -0.38 3.56 -12.24
C LEU A 32 -1.50 2.49 -12.39
N GLY A 33 -2.72 2.92 -12.73
CA GLY A 33 -3.84 2.02 -12.97
C GLY A 33 -4.48 1.44 -11.70
N ILE A 34 -4.13 1.97 -10.52
CA ILE A 34 -4.76 1.60 -9.26
C ILE A 34 -5.97 2.49 -9.07
N THR A 35 -7.18 1.94 -9.18
CA THR A 35 -8.42 2.66 -8.89
C THR A 35 -8.91 2.26 -7.50
N PRO A 36 -8.70 3.09 -6.45
CA PRO A 36 -9.21 2.74 -5.15
C PRO A 36 -10.75 2.83 -5.14
N PRO A 37 -11.46 1.85 -4.57
CA PRO A 37 -12.92 1.87 -4.53
C PRO A 37 -13.46 3.15 -3.86
N GLY A 38 -14.42 3.81 -4.50
CA GLY A 38 -15.06 5.03 -3.98
C GLY A 38 -14.42 6.36 -4.38
N LEU A 39 -13.24 6.36 -5.02
CA LEU A 39 -12.56 7.61 -5.41
C LEU A 39 -13.26 8.40 -6.52
N LEU A 40 -13.94 7.72 -7.43
CA LEU A 40 -14.61 8.34 -8.58
C LEU A 40 -16.02 8.90 -8.24
N ALA A 41 -16.48 8.76 -7.00
CA ALA A 41 -17.86 9.10 -6.62
C ALA A 41 -18.08 10.58 -6.26
N SER A 42 -17.05 11.43 -6.14
CA SER A 42 -17.24 12.84 -5.77
C SER A 42 -16.76 13.83 -6.84
N SER A 43 -17.47 13.91 -7.97
CA SER A 43 -17.56 15.17 -8.73
C SER A 43 -18.42 16.23 -8.00
N ALA A 44 -18.88 15.94 -6.77
CA ALA A 44 -19.57 16.84 -5.87
C ALA A 44 -19.03 16.66 -4.44
N PHE A 45 -18.12 17.55 -4.04
CA PHE A 45 -17.43 17.51 -2.75
C PHE A 45 -18.39 18.04 -1.65
N VAL A 46 -18.90 17.16 -0.80
CA VAL A 46 -19.45 17.59 0.50
C VAL A 46 -18.29 17.58 1.49
N ALA A 47 -17.97 18.75 2.02
CA ALA A 47 -17.00 18.97 3.08
C ALA A 47 -17.51 18.43 4.44
N THR A 48 -17.80 17.14 4.48
CA THR A 48 -17.93 16.34 5.71
C THR A 48 -16.90 15.24 5.61
N ALA A 49 -16.10 15.09 6.66
CA ALA A 49 -15.03 14.10 6.77
C ALA A 49 -15.35 12.81 6.00
N ILE A 50 -14.43 12.41 5.12
CA ILE A 50 -14.46 11.09 4.47
C ILE A 50 -14.31 10.08 5.62
N GLU A 51 -15.42 9.56 6.13
CA GLU A 51 -15.37 8.44 7.07
C GLU A 51 -14.75 7.26 6.31
N PRO A 52 -13.72 6.60 6.85
CA PRO A 52 -13.05 5.54 6.13
C PRO A 52 -13.99 4.34 5.93
N GLU A 53 -14.37 4.07 4.68
CA GLU A 53 -15.21 2.91 4.32
C GLU A 53 -14.37 1.75 3.77
N THR A 54 -13.10 1.98 3.42
CA THR A 54 -12.20 0.97 2.85
C THR A 54 -10.75 1.17 3.30
N PRO A 55 -9.93 0.10 3.33
CA PRO A 55 -8.49 0.20 3.58
C PRO A 55 -7.77 1.19 2.66
N GLN A 56 -8.23 1.29 1.40
CA GLN A 56 -7.73 2.23 0.42
C GLN A 56 -7.97 3.68 0.81
N GLN A 57 -9.17 3.99 1.30
CA GLN A 57 -9.50 5.33 1.78
C GLN A 57 -8.74 5.66 3.07
N GLU A 58 -8.60 4.69 3.99
CA GLU A 58 -7.78 4.86 5.19
C GLU A 58 -6.33 5.19 4.84
N ALA A 59 -5.74 4.46 3.89
CA ALA A 59 -4.37 4.69 3.43
C ALA A 59 -4.19 6.07 2.78
N ILE A 60 -5.09 6.48 1.90
CA ILE A 60 -5.02 7.82 1.28
C ILE A 60 -5.22 8.92 2.32
N ASN A 61 -6.17 8.76 3.25
CA ASN A 61 -6.39 9.72 4.33
C ASN A 61 -5.13 9.84 5.20
N TRP A 62 -4.55 8.72 5.62
CA TRP A 62 -3.32 8.72 6.41
C TRP A 62 -2.18 9.43 5.67
N LEU A 63 -1.95 9.12 4.39
CA LEU A 63 -0.93 9.81 3.58
C LEU A 63 -1.16 11.32 3.47
N ALA A 64 -2.42 11.74 3.27
CA ALA A 64 -2.76 13.15 3.07
C ALA A 64 -2.66 13.97 4.36
N PHE A 65 -3.02 13.37 5.50
CA PHE A 65 -3.31 14.10 6.74
C PHE A 65 -2.39 13.76 7.92
N ASP A 66 -1.87 12.53 8.00
CA ASP A 66 -1.22 12.00 9.21
C ASP A 66 0.23 11.54 8.98
N ASP A 67 0.65 11.34 7.73
CA ASP A 67 2.00 10.90 7.40
C ASP A 67 3.05 11.99 7.63
N VAL A 68 3.86 11.79 8.67
CA VAL A 68 4.93 12.69 9.13
C VAL A 68 6.12 12.76 8.17
N LEU A 69 6.29 11.77 7.28
CA LEU A 69 7.31 11.86 6.22
C LEU A 69 6.99 12.98 5.22
N GLU A 70 5.74 13.43 5.18
CA GLU A 70 5.24 14.51 4.32
C GLU A 70 5.56 14.32 2.83
N LEU A 71 5.36 13.10 2.28
CA LEU A 71 5.56 12.86 0.85
C LEU A 71 4.79 13.89 0.01
N ASP A 72 5.48 14.44 -0.99
CA ASP A 72 5.01 15.49 -1.89
C ASP A 72 4.90 14.95 -3.32
N ALA A 73 3.68 14.90 -3.81
CA ALA A 73 3.36 14.40 -5.15
C ALA A 73 3.87 15.26 -6.31
N GLU A 74 4.38 16.47 -6.05
CA GLU A 74 5.04 17.29 -7.07
C GLU A 74 6.54 16.97 -7.20
N THR A 75 7.18 16.55 -6.10
CA THR A 75 8.65 16.45 -6.03
C THR A 75 9.15 15.03 -5.84
N ASP A 76 8.38 14.18 -5.15
CA ASP A 76 8.69 12.76 -4.99
C ASP A 76 8.28 11.96 -6.23
N PRO A 77 9.06 10.94 -6.62
CA PRO A 77 8.72 10.11 -7.74
C PRO A 77 7.41 9.33 -7.48
N PRO A 78 6.52 9.15 -8.48
CA PRO A 78 5.24 8.46 -8.29
C PRO A 78 5.37 7.07 -7.67
N GLU A 79 6.42 6.33 -8.02
CA GLU A 79 6.71 5.00 -7.48
C GLU A 79 6.88 5.03 -5.95
N ARG A 80 7.51 6.08 -5.41
CA ARG A 80 7.74 6.23 -3.98
C ARG A 80 6.44 6.42 -3.22
N ILE A 81 5.54 7.22 -3.78
CA ILE A 81 4.22 7.51 -3.20
C ILE A 81 3.34 6.26 -3.24
N VAL A 82 3.31 5.60 -4.39
CA VAL A 82 2.44 4.44 -4.60
C VAL A 82 2.92 3.23 -3.79
N GLN A 83 4.22 3.07 -3.59
CA GLN A 83 4.77 2.08 -2.66
C GLN A 83 4.31 2.31 -1.21
N ARG A 84 4.39 3.56 -0.73
CA ARG A 84 3.95 3.91 0.63
C ARG A 84 2.44 3.72 0.81
N TYR A 85 1.68 4.10 -0.21
CA TYR A 85 0.24 3.84 -0.30
C TYR A 85 -0.07 2.35 -0.19
N ALA A 86 0.57 1.51 -1.02
CA ALA A 86 0.35 0.06 -0.99
C ALA A 86 0.68 -0.56 0.37
N ALA A 87 1.75 -0.09 1.02
CA ALA A 87 2.09 -0.52 2.38
C ALA A 87 1.01 -0.10 3.38
N ALA A 88 0.53 1.15 3.33
CA ALA A 88 -0.56 1.59 4.20
C ALA A 88 -1.86 0.79 3.95
N VAL A 89 -2.19 0.48 2.70
CA VAL A 89 -3.34 -0.39 2.37
C VAL A 89 -3.16 -1.80 2.94
N LEU A 90 -1.95 -2.37 2.87
CA LEU A 90 -1.65 -3.65 3.49
C LEU A 90 -1.89 -3.61 4.99
N TYR A 91 -1.44 -2.55 5.66
CA TYR A 91 -1.67 -2.34 7.10
C TYR A 91 -3.17 -2.28 7.43
N PHE A 92 -3.91 -1.35 6.83
CA PHE A 92 -5.34 -1.19 7.13
C PHE A 92 -6.17 -2.40 6.70
N GLY A 93 -5.85 -2.98 5.54
CA GLY A 93 -6.58 -4.10 4.95
C GLY A 93 -6.39 -5.42 5.68
N THR A 94 -5.35 -5.52 6.52
CA THR A 94 -5.07 -6.71 7.33
C THR A 94 -5.12 -6.43 8.83
N VAL A 95 -5.82 -5.38 9.23
CA VAL A 95 -6.06 -4.98 10.63
C VAL A 95 -4.76 -4.74 11.39
N GLY A 96 -3.89 -3.89 10.84
CA GLY A 96 -2.55 -3.57 11.33
C GLY A 96 -2.43 -3.21 12.81
N GLY A 97 -3.47 -2.60 13.39
CA GLY A 97 -3.51 -2.27 14.81
C GLY A 97 -3.52 -3.49 15.75
N GLU A 98 -3.86 -4.68 15.23
CA GLU A 98 -3.95 -5.95 15.98
C GLU A 98 -2.80 -6.92 15.65
N TRP A 99 -1.82 -6.48 14.85
CA TRP A 99 -0.65 -7.29 14.55
C TRP A 99 0.19 -7.53 15.81
N ASN A 100 0.85 -8.68 15.90
CA ASN A 100 1.75 -8.99 17.02
C ASN A 100 2.93 -8.01 17.08
N ASN A 101 3.40 -7.56 15.93
CA ASN A 101 4.47 -6.60 15.74
C ASN A 101 4.18 -5.68 14.54
N GLY A 102 3.62 -4.51 14.82
CA GLY A 102 3.43 -3.41 13.87
C GLY A 102 4.51 -2.33 13.98
N THR A 103 5.69 -2.62 14.54
CA THR A 103 6.68 -1.58 14.85
C THR A 103 7.07 -0.77 13.61
N GLY A 104 6.94 0.55 13.70
CA GLY A 104 7.28 1.49 12.63
C GLY A 104 6.20 1.67 11.58
N TRP A 105 5.23 0.77 11.44
CA TRP A 105 4.17 0.93 10.45
C TRP A 105 3.34 2.19 10.70
N LEU A 106 3.02 2.90 9.61
CA LEU A 106 2.30 4.17 9.62
C LEU A 106 2.97 5.31 10.44
N ASN A 107 4.29 5.24 10.64
CA ASN A 107 5.05 6.34 11.22
C ASN A 107 5.70 7.22 10.11
N GLY A 108 6.40 8.29 10.51
CA GLY A 108 7.10 9.19 9.58
C GLY A 108 8.45 8.71 9.04
N THR A 109 8.89 7.47 9.31
CA THR A 109 10.12 6.94 8.71
C THR A 109 9.81 6.31 7.35
N HIS A 110 10.84 6.18 6.52
CA HIS A 110 10.75 5.41 5.29
C HIS A 110 10.29 3.96 5.60
N GLU A 111 9.50 3.35 4.72
CA GLU A 111 8.96 1.99 4.95
C GLU A 111 10.06 0.94 5.08
N CYS A 112 11.27 1.22 4.59
CA CYS A 112 12.42 0.33 4.75
C CYS A 112 12.84 0.14 6.21
N GLU A 113 12.41 1.04 7.10
CA GLU A 113 12.62 0.96 8.54
C GLU A 113 11.44 0.27 9.25
N TRP A 114 10.36 -0.04 8.54
CA TRP A 114 9.19 -0.68 9.11
C TRP A 114 9.46 -2.17 9.32
N PHE A 115 8.91 -2.71 10.41
CA PHE A 115 9.10 -4.11 10.75
C PHE A 115 8.68 -5.02 9.57
N GLY A 116 9.56 -5.94 9.21
CA GLY A 116 9.31 -6.92 8.15
C GLY A 116 9.60 -6.41 6.73
N ILE A 117 9.94 -5.13 6.53
CA ILE A 117 10.26 -4.60 5.20
C ILE A 117 11.78 -4.48 5.03
N LYS A 118 12.28 -4.86 3.85
CA LYS A 118 13.62 -4.51 3.39
C LYS A 118 13.55 -3.91 1.99
N CYS A 119 14.44 -2.96 1.74
CA CYS A 119 14.53 -2.27 0.47
C CYS A 119 15.89 -2.42 -0.21
N GLU A 120 15.92 -2.14 -1.49
CA GLU A 120 17.12 -2.08 -2.32
C GLU A 120 17.00 -0.93 -3.32
N SER A 121 18.09 -0.18 -3.50
CA SER A 121 18.18 0.80 -4.59
C SER A 121 18.60 0.10 -5.88
N ARG A 122 17.91 0.37 -6.98
CA ARG A 122 18.15 -0.27 -8.28
C ARG A 122 18.39 0.74 -9.38
N MET A 123 19.30 0.42 -10.29
CA MET A 123 19.47 1.17 -11.53
C MET A 123 18.45 0.69 -12.56
N VAL A 124 17.69 1.62 -13.11
CA VAL A 124 16.70 1.38 -14.16
C VAL A 124 17.18 2.09 -15.42
N ALA A 125 17.32 1.34 -16.51
CA ALA A 125 17.60 1.90 -17.82
C ALA A 125 16.27 2.27 -18.47
N VAL A 126 16.03 3.57 -18.62
CA VAL A 126 14.90 4.10 -19.37
C VAL A 126 15.37 4.37 -20.79
N TYR A 127 14.72 3.71 -21.75
CA TYR A 127 15.00 3.86 -23.17
C TYR A 127 14.01 4.85 -23.76
N GLU A 128 14.46 6.08 -23.98
CA GLU A 128 13.69 7.11 -24.67
C GLU A 128 14.36 7.45 -26.00
N GLU A 129 13.57 7.31 -27.07
CA GLU A 129 14.02 7.51 -28.45
C GLU A 129 15.27 6.68 -28.81
N SER A 130 16.43 7.34 -28.92
CA SER A 130 17.75 6.78 -29.25
C SER A 130 18.79 7.03 -28.15
N GLN A 131 18.36 7.41 -26.95
CA GLN A 131 19.24 7.64 -25.80
C GLN A 131 18.88 6.68 -24.66
N VAL A 132 19.89 6.30 -23.88
CA VAL A 132 19.72 5.52 -22.65
C VAL A 132 19.91 6.45 -21.48
N GLN A 133 18.85 6.69 -20.72
CA GLN A 133 18.94 7.37 -19.44
C GLN A 133 18.94 6.31 -18.35
N VAL A 134 19.98 6.32 -17.50
CA VAL A 134 20.01 5.48 -16.31
C VAL A 134 19.46 6.31 -15.15
N THR A 135 18.31 5.91 -14.63
CA THR A 135 17.74 6.43 -13.40
C THR A 135 18.04 5.49 -12.26
N VAL A 136 18.13 6.00 -11.04
CA VAL A 136 18.22 5.17 -9.83
C VAL A 136 16.88 5.26 -9.14
N GLU A 137 16.21 4.11 -9.01
CA GLU A 137 15.05 3.96 -8.15
C GLU A 137 15.56 3.56 -6.77
N GLU A 138 15.70 4.54 -5.89
CA GLU A 138 16.23 4.33 -4.54
C GLU A 138 15.18 3.75 -3.61
N GLN A 139 15.62 2.90 -2.68
CA GLN A 139 14.81 2.43 -1.54
C GLN A 139 13.48 1.76 -1.93
N MET A 140 13.48 0.98 -3.02
CA MET A 140 12.33 0.19 -3.43
C MET A 140 12.22 -1.07 -2.59
N VAL A 141 11.00 -1.43 -2.18
CA VAL A 141 10.71 -2.62 -1.37
C VAL A 141 11.05 -3.88 -2.15
N LYS A 142 11.90 -4.70 -1.55
CA LYS A 142 12.44 -5.95 -2.09
C LYS A 142 11.95 -7.16 -1.30
N GLU A 143 11.77 -7.03 0.01
CA GLU A 143 11.26 -8.09 0.88
C GLU A 143 10.17 -7.54 1.79
N ILE A 144 9.07 -8.29 1.90
CA ILE A 144 8.04 -8.12 2.93
C ILE A 144 7.92 -9.47 3.64
N ASN A 145 8.27 -9.50 4.91
CA ASN A 145 8.16 -10.67 5.77
C ASN A 145 7.41 -10.31 7.06
N LEU A 146 6.14 -10.67 7.06
CA LEU A 146 5.18 -10.45 8.15
C LEU A 146 4.62 -11.79 8.66
N ALA A 147 5.46 -12.83 8.61
CA ALA A 147 5.08 -14.14 9.12
C ALA A 147 4.81 -14.14 10.63
N ASP A 148 3.94 -15.04 11.08
CA ASP A 148 3.59 -15.21 12.50
C ASP A 148 3.10 -13.91 13.18
N ASN A 149 2.40 -13.04 12.43
CA ASN A 149 2.15 -11.66 12.87
C ASN A 149 0.66 -11.31 13.10
N ASN A 150 -0.23 -12.30 13.11
CA ASN A 150 -1.66 -12.12 13.36
C ASN A 150 -2.38 -11.24 12.31
N LEU A 151 -1.90 -11.22 11.06
CA LEU A 151 -2.61 -10.54 9.96
C LEU A 151 -3.95 -11.22 9.72
N PHE A 152 -5.04 -10.46 9.64
CA PHE A 152 -6.40 -10.98 9.46
C PHE A 152 -7.12 -10.29 8.32
N GLY A 153 -7.98 -11.00 7.59
CA GLY A 153 -8.78 -10.44 6.51
C GLY A 153 -8.34 -10.95 5.13
N LEU A 154 -8.35 -10.08 4.13
CA LEU A 154 -7.97 -10.41 2.76
C LEU A 154 -6.61 -9.81 2.43
N LEU A 155 -5.82 -10.48 1.60
CA LEU A 155 -4.61 -9.88 1.03
C LEU A 155 -5.03 -8.82 -0.01
N PRO A 156 -4.75 -7.51 0.19
CA PRO A 156 -5.17 -6.48 -0.76
C PRO A 156 -4.48 -6.62 -2.12
N ALA A 157 -5.17 -6.18 -3.17
CA ALA A 157 -4.66 -6.24 -4.54
C ALA A 157 -3.43 -5.33 -4.75
N GLU A 158 -3.30 -4.30 -3.93
CA GLU A 158 -2.17 -3.38 -3.89
C GLU A 158 -0.83 -4.08 -3.58
N ILE A 159 -0.85 -5.34 -3.11
CA ILE A 159 0.38 -6.16 -3.04
C ILE A 159 1.12 -6.23 -4.38
N GLY A 160 0.39 -6.19 -5.50
CA GLY A 160 0.97 -6.21 -6.85
C GLY A 160 1.72 -4.94 -7.25
N VAL A 161 1.72 -3.89 -6.41
CA VAL A 161 2.49 -2.65 -6.62
C VAL A 161 3.99 -2.87 -6.44
N PHE A 162 4.39 -3.79 -5.55
CA PHE A 162 5.78 -4.01 -5.21
C PHE A 162 6.51 -4.80 -6.32
N ARG A 163 6.64 -4.22 -7.51
CA ARG A 163 7.20 -4.87 -8.72
C ARG A 163 8.63 -5.40 -8.56
N TYR A 164 9.37 -4.90 -7.57
CA TYR A 164 10.74 -5.31 -7.24
C TYR A 164 10.82 -6.33 -6.11
N LEU A 165 9.68 -6.74 -5.54
CA LEU A 165 9.61 -7.71 -4.48
C LEU A 165 10.15 -9.04 -4.96
N ASP A 166 11.18 -9.55 -4.28
CA ASP A 166 11.73 -10.88 -4.51
C ASP A 166 11.27 -11.89 -3.46
N THR A 167 10.78 -11.40 -2.31
CA THR A 167 10.41 -12.25 -1.17
C THR A 167 9.14 -11.71 -0.52
N LEU A 168 8.09 -12.54 -0.50
CA LEU A 168 6.84 -12.30 0.21
C LEU A 168 6.61 -13.43 1.21
N GLY A 169 6.79 -13.14 2.49
CA GLY A 169 6.54 -14.05 3.61
C GLY A 169 5.34 -13.60 4.42
N LEU A 170 4.24 -14.35 4.31
CA LEU A 170 2.98 -14.13 5.03
C LEU A 170 2.51 -15.39 5.77
N TYR A 171 3.36 -16.40 5.90
CA TYR A 171 2.99 -17.67 6.51
C TYR A 171 2.59 -17.52 7.98
N SER A 172 1.76 -18.45 8.47
CA SER A 172 1.24 -18.43 9.85
C SER A 172 0.49 -17.15 10.21
N ASN A 173 -0.46 -16.76 9.38
CA ASN A 173 -1.37 -15.66 9.64
C ASN A 173 -2.84 -16.14 9.53
N LEU A 174 -3.78 -15.21 9.61
CA LEU A 174 -5.21 -15.47 9.52
C LEU A 174 -5.80 -14.88 8.22
N LEU A 175 -5.00 -14.78 7.16
CA LEU A 175 -5.45 -14.26 5.87
C LEU A 175 -6.33 -15.29 5.16
N GLY A 176 -7.41 -14.83 4.53
CA GLY A 176 -8.36 -15.69 3.84
C GLY A 176 -8.79 -15.14 2.49
N GLY A 177 -9.85 -15.75 1.94
CA GLY A 177 -10.33 -15.45 0.59
C GLY A 177 -9.37 -15.92 -0.50
N ASN A 178 -9.53 -15.40 -1.71
CA ASN A 178 -8.71 -15.78 -2.84
C ASN A 178 -7.43 -14.93 -2.89
N LEU A 179 -6.36 -15.48 -3.46
CA LEU A 179 -5.20 -14.67 -3.83
C LEU A 179 -5.63 -13.62 -4.88
N PRO A 180 -5.23 -12.35 -4.73
CA PRO A 180 -5.56 -11.33 -5.70
C PRO A 180 -4.84 -11.62 -7.03
N THR A 181 -5.51 -11.37 -8.17
CA THR A 181 -4.91 -11.57 -9.50
C THR A 181 -3.66 -10.71 -9.72
N SER A 182 -3.58 -9.57 -9.05
CA SER A 182 -2.41 -8.68 -9.04
C SER A 182 -1.15 -9.32 -8.47
N ILE A 183 -1.23 -10.48 -7.81
CA ILE A 183 -0.03 -11.26 -7.43
C ILE A 183 0.85 -11.52 -8.65
N GLY A 184 0.26 -11.72 -9.84
CA GLY A 184 1.00 -11.94 -11.09
C GLY A 184 1.81 -10.73 -11.57
N ASN A 185 1.64 -9.54 -10.98
CA ASN A 185 2.47 -8.38 -11.28
C ASN A 185 3.86 -8.47 -10.62
N LEU A 186 4.05 -9.36 -9.65
CA LEU A 186 5.30 -9.56 -8.92
C LEU A 186 6.29 -10.40 -9.74
N THR A 187 6.62 -9.93 -10.94
CA THR A 187 7.43 -10.68 -11.93
C THR A 187 8.86 -11.00 -11.47
N MET A 188 9.36 -10.30 -10.44
CA MET A 188 10.66 -10.54 -9.82
C MET A 188 10.59 -11.42 -8.56
N LEU A 189 9.41 -11.88 -8.17
CA LEU A 189 9.22 -12.66 -6.96
C LEU A 189 9.92 -14.02 -7.08
N GLU A 190 10.83 -14.30 -6.16
CA GLU A 190 11.58 -15.56 -6.10
C GLU A 190 11.03 -16.49 -5.03
N ARG A 191 10.53 -15.94 -3.91
CA ARG A 191 10.04 -16.69 -2.76
C ARG A 191 8.66 -16.19 -2.34
N LEU A 192 7.69 -17.09 -2.34
CA LEU A 192 6.33 -16.85 -1.86
C LEU A 192 6.00 -17.86 -0.77
N TRP A 193 5.88 -17.40 0.48
CA TRP A 193 5.50 -18.24 1.61
C TRP A 193 4.18 -17.74 2.18
N ILE A 194 3.10 -18.46 1.88
CA ILE A 194 1.72 -18.09 2.25
C ILE A 194 0.99 -19.21 2.97
N ASP A 195 1.68 -20.31 3.26
CA ASP A 195 1.17 -21.45 4.00
C ASP A 195 0.68 -21.08 5.41
N ASN A 196 -0.07 -22.00 6.02
CA ASN A 196 -0.67 -21.80 7.34
C ASN A 196 -1.50 -20.50 7.44
N ASN A 197 -2.34 -20.29 6.42
CA ASN A 197 -3.39 -19.26 6.33
C ASN A 197 -4.73 -19.93 5.95
N TYR A 198 -5.79 -19.13 5.77
CA TYR A 198 -7.12 -19.55 5.33
C TYR A 198 -7.41 -19.19 3.86
N PHE A 199 -6.38 -19.04 3.02
CA PHE A 199 -6.57 -18.81 1.60
C PHE A 199 -7.38 -19.96 0.97
N GLN A 200 -8.29 -19.59 0.07
CA GLN A 200 -9.23 -20.50 -0.58
C GLN A 200 -9.41 -20.11 -2.06
N GLY A 201 -10.18 -20.92 -2.79
CA GLY A 201 -10.41 -20.70 -4.22
C GLY A 201 -9.28 -21.25 -5.09
N GLU A 202 -9.36 -20.95 -6.39
CA GLU A 202 -8.36 -21.36 -7.37
C GLU A 202 -7.17 -20.39 -7.39
N LEU A 203 -5.99 -20.90 -7.73
CA LEU A 203 -4.86 -20.03 -8.05
C LEU A 203 -5.22 -19.15 -9.26
N PRO A 204 -5.02 -17.83 -9.20
CA PRO A 204 -5.31 -16.95 -10.33
C PRO A 204 -4.43 -17.34 -11.52
N THR A 205 -4.95 -17.23 -12.74
CA THR A 205 -4.21 -17.55 -13.97
C THR A 205 -2.93 -16.73 -14.11
N GLU A 206 -2.94 -15.52 -13.57
CA GLU A 206 -1.84 -14.56 -13.49
C GLU A 206 -0.68 -15.06 -12.64
N PHE A 207 -0.88 -16.08 -11.79
CA PHE A 207 0.22 -16.75 -11.07
C PHE A 207 1.28 -17.31 -12.05
N GLY A 208 0.88 -17.65 -13.28
CA GLY A 208 1.80 -18.04 -14.35
C GLY A 208 2.77 -16.94 -14.82
N ASN A 209 2.53 -15.67 -14.45
CA ASN A 209 3.41 -14.54 -14.76
C ASN A 209 4.61 -14.43 -13.82
N LEU A 210 4.64 -15.20 -12.72
CA LEU A 210 5.73 -15.20 -11.74
C LEU A 210 6.97 -15.94 -12.27
N ALA A 211 7.57 -15.39 -13.32
CA ALA A 211 8.65 -16.04 -14.09
C ALA A 211 9.95 -16.26 -13.30
N ALA A 212 10.17 -15.47 -12.25
CA ALA A 212 11.32 -15.57 -11.37
C ALA A 212 11.12 -16.52 -10.16
N LEU A 213 9.92 -17.09 -10.00
CA LEU A 213 9.55 -17.85 -8.80
C LEU A 213 10.37 -19.14 -8.68
N LYS A 214 11.04 -19.31 -7.55
CA LYS A 214 11.90 -20.46 -7.25
C LYS A 214 11.35 -21.33 -6.12
N GLN A 215 10.63 -20.70 -5.18
CA GLN A 215 10.06 -21.38 -4.03
C GLN A 215 8.65 -20.85 -3.77
N VAL A 216 7.72 -21.80 -3.60
CA VAL A 216 6.36 -21.54 -3.14
C VAL A 216 6.03 -22.55 -2.06
N ASP A 217 5.60 -22.06 -0.90
CA ASP A 217 5.09 -22.86 0.21
C ASP A 217 3.70 -22.34 0.62
#